data_AF-A0A5J5EW84-F1
#
_entry.id   AF-A0A5J5EW84-F1
#
_cell.length_a   1.000
_cell.length_b   1.000
_cell.length_c   1.000
_cell.angle_alpha   90.00
_cell.angle_beta   90.00
_cell.angle_gamma   90.00
#
_symmetry.space_group_name_H-M   'P 1'
#
loop_
_entity.id
_entity.type
_entity.pdbx_description
1 polymer ?
#
loop_
_entity_poly.entity_id
_entity_poly.type
_entity_poly.pdbx_seq_one_letter_code
_entity_poly.pdbx_strand_id
1 'polypeptide(L)' 'GGAPARRFLTDNVTPALLDGMKMLAREQPKDPLLALARFLEEKHSELEKGDVKMEDANSATTD' A
#
# COMPACT_ATOMS: atom_id res chain seq x y z
N GLY A 1 -6.45 19.42 -17.19
CA GLY A 1 -5.18 20.09 -16.83
C GLY A 1 -4.81 19.73 -15.41
N GLY A 2 -3.84 18.86 -15.22
CA GLY A 2 -3.39 18.49 -13.89
C GLY A 2 -1.89 18.59 -13.76
N ALA A 3 -1.41 19.50 -12.91
CA ALA A 3 0.01 19.71 -12.71
C ALA A 3 0.72 18.36 -12.44
N PRO A 4 1.89 18.11 -13.06
CA PRO A 4 2.61 16.84 -12.93
C PRO A 4 2.75 16.34 -11.49
N ALA A 5 2.95 17.27 -10.54
CA ALA A 5 3.02 16.96 -9.11
C ALA A 5 1.75 16.27 -8.57
N ARG A 6 0.55 16.76 -8.90
CA ARG A 6 -0.69 16.14 -8.40
C ARG A 6 -0.87 14.74 -8.95
N ARG A 7 -0.54 14.54 -10.23
CA ARG A 7 -0.63 13.22 -10.86
C ARG A 7 0.31 12.23 -10.18
N PHE A 8 1.57 12.63 -9.97
CA PHE A 8 2.51 11.82 -9.21
C PHE A 8 1.96 11.46 -7.82
N LEU A 9 1.45 12.44 -7.08
CA LEU A 9 0.90 12.18 -5.74
C LEU A 9 -0.32 11.25 -5.78
N THR A 10 -1.24 11.45 -6.72
CA THR A 10 -2.44 10.62 -6.88
C THR A 10 -2.09 9.18 -7.25
N ASP A 11 -1.12 9.01 -8.16
CA ASP A 11 -0.75 7.69 -8.68
C ASP A 11 0.12 6.90 -7.69
N ASN A 12 0.92 7.56 -6.84
CA ASN A 12 1.91 6.87 -6.00
C ASN A 12 1.54 6.77 -4.52
N VAL A 13 1.04 7.86 -3.91
CA VAL A 13 0.95 7.94 -2.43
C VAL A 13 -0.46 8.17 -1.91
N THR A 14 -1.33 8.83 -2.69
CA THR A 14 -2.68 9.20 -2.25
C THR A 14 -3.51 7.99 -1.81
N PRO A 15 -3.52 6.85 -2.51
CA PRO A 15 -4.34 5.70 -2.09
C PRO A 15 -3.96 5.19 -0.69
N ALA A 16 -2.66 4.95 -0.45
CA ALA A 16 -2.16 4.49 0.84
C ALA A 16 -2.40 5.51 1.96
N LEU A 17 -2.23 6.82 1.66
CA LEU A 17 -2.52 7.87 2.62
C LEU A 17 -4.00 7.90 3.01
N LEU A 18 -4.93 7.78 2.04
CA LEU A 18 -6.36 7.77 2.33
C LEU A 18 -6.74 6.56 3.21
N ASP A 19 -6.16 5.39 2.97
CA ASP A 19 -6.42 4.21 3.80
C ASP A 19 -5.84 4.36 5.21
N GLY A 20 -4.63 4.92 5.33
CA GLY A 20 -4.03 5.26 6.63
C GLY A 20 -4.89 6.25 7.42
N MET A 21 -5.45 7.26 6.73
CA MET A 21 -6.37 8.22 7.36
C MET A 21 -7.67 7.58 7.85
N LYS A 22 -8.22 6.58 7.14
CA LYS A 22 -9.38 5.80 7.62
C LYS A 22 -9.03 5.00 8.88
N MET A 23 -7.85 4.40 8.93
CA MET A 23 -7.35 3.70 10.13
C MET A 23 -7.26 4.66 11.32
N LEU A 24 -6.66 5.84 11.15
CA LEU A 24 -6.54 6.84 12.21
C LEU A 24 -7.91 7.30 12.75
N ALA A 25 -8.87 7.53 11.86
CA ALA A 25 -10.22 7.95 12.25
C ALA A 25 -10.95 6.89 13.09
N ARG A 26 -10.74 5.60 12.78
CA ARG A 26 -11.32 4.47 13.49
C ARG A 26 -10.64 4.20 14.83
N GLU A 27 -9.31 4.17 14.85
CA GLU A 27 -8.54 3.63 15.97
C GLU A 27 -8.08 4.71 16.96
N GLN A 28 -8.02 5.97 16.52
CA GLN A 28 -7.62 7.12 17.33
C GLN A 28 -6.42 6.84 18.25
N PRO A 29 -5.30 6.33 17.69
CA PRO A 29 -4.13 5.98 18.49
C PRO A 29 -3.55 7.22 19.17
N LYS A 30 -2.92 7.01 20.34
CA LYS A 30 -2.30 8.08 21.14
C LYS A 30 -1.25 8.88 20.35
N ASP A 31 -0.48 8.19 19.50
CA ASP A 31 0.58 8.77 18.67
C ASP A 31 0.24 8.62 17.17
N PRO A 32 -0.68 9.43 16.63
CA PRO A 32 -1.30 9.19 15.31
C PRO A 32 -0.31 9.27 14.15
N LEU A 33 0.68 10.15 14.22
CA LEU A 33 1.70 10.23 13.17
C LEU A 33 2.63 9.01 13.16
N LEU A 34 2.94 8.45 14.34
CA LEU A 34 3.76 7.23 14.44
C LEU A 34 2.98 6.01 13.95
N ALA A 35 1.69 5.91 14.29
CA ALA A 35 0.82 4.86 13.77
C ALA A 35 0.70 4.92 12.24
N LEU A 36 0.55 6.12 11.67
CA LEU A 36 0.50 6.32 10.23
C LEU A 36 1.82 5.92 9.55
N ALA A 37 2.97 6.29 10.12
CA ALA A 37 4.27 5.92 9.58
C ALA A 37 4.43 4.39 9.48
N ARG A 38 4.11 3.68 10.57
CA ARG A 38 4.15 2.19 10.61
C ARG A 38 3.19 1.57 9.60
N PHE A 39 1.97 2.10 9.51
CA PHE A 39 1.00 1.63 8.51
C PHE A 39 1.54 1.77 7.09
N LEU A 40 2.21 2.89 6.75
CA LEU A 40 2.78 3.09 5.43
C LEU A 40 3.97 2.17 5.15
N GLU A 41 4.80 1.87 6.15
CA GLU A 41 5.90 0.89 6.04
C GLU A 41 5.37 -0.53 5.79
N GLU A 42 4.33 -0.95 6.52
CA GLU A 42 3.65 -2.23 6.33
C GLU A 42 3.03 -2.31 4.92
N LYS A 43 2.32 -1.26 4.49
CA LYS A 43 1.72 -1.20 3.15
C LYS A 43 2.75 -1.25 2.04
N HIS A 44 3.87 -0.56 2.19
CA HIS A 44 4.97 -0.65 1.23
C HIS A 44 5.48 -2.10 1.13
N SER A 45 5.69 -2.77 2.27
CA SER A 45 6.13 -4.17 2.30
C SER A 45 5.13 -5.15 1.69
N GLU A 46 3.83 -4.91 1.81
CA GLU A 46 2.78 -5.73 1.19
C GLU A 46 2.80 -5.62 -0.34
N LEU A 47 3.01 -4.41 -0.87
CA LEU A 47 3.09 -4.17 -2.32
C LEU A 47 4.29 -4.90 -2.93
N GLU A 48 5.47 -4.82 -2.30
CA GLU A 48 6.66 -5.54 -2.73
C GLU A 48 6.48 -7.07 -2.71
N LYS A 49 5.71 -7.60 -1.74
CA LYS A 49 5.42 -9.05 -1.66
C LYS A 49 4.33 -9.50 -2.62
N GLY A 50 3.43 -8.59 -3.03
CA GLY A 50 2.36 -8.84 -3.98
C GLY A 50 2.89 -9.17 -5.38
N ASP A 51 4.04 -8.60 -5.75
CA ASP A 51 4.72 -8.82 -7.04
C ASP A 51 5.45 -10.19 -7.12
N VAL A 52 5.56 -10.94 -6.02
CA VAL A 52 6.29 -12.22 -5.94
C VAL A 52 5.37 -13.45 -6.07
N LYS A 53 4.05 -13.28 -6.27
CA LYS A 53 3.07 -14.39 -6.24
C LYS A 53 2.42 -14.72 -7.59
N MET A 54 3.15 -14.82 -8.69
CA MET A 54 2.64 -15.43 -9.93
C MET A 54 3.74 -16.08 -10.80
N GLU A 55 4.55 -17.03 -10.31
CA GLU A 55 5.35 -17.89 -11.22
C GLU A 55 5.27 -19.41 -10.96
N ASP A 56 4.88 -19.88 -9.76
CA ASP A 56 4.90 -21.34 -9.48
C ASP A 56 3.49 -21.93 -9.30
N ALA A 57 2.71 -22.08 -10.39
CA ALA A 57 1.47 -22.86 -10.33
C ALA A 57 1.02 -23.52 -11.65
N ASN A 58 1.88 -23.71 -12.66
CA ASN A 58 1.50 -24.52 -13.82
C ASN A 58 2.65 -25.29 -14.50
N SER A 59 3.14 -26.35 -13.85
CA SER A 59 3.79 -27.47 -14.54
C SER A 59 3.71 -28.75 -13.71
N ALA A 60 2.48 -29.25 -13.52
CA ALA A 60 2.26 -30.63 -13.10
C ALA A 60 1.50 -31.38 -14.19
N THR A 61 2.07 -32.54 -14.57
CA THR A 61 1.46 -33.66 -15.28
C THR A 61 1.52 -33.63 -16.82
N THR A 62 2.47 -34.38 -17.37
CA THR A 62 2.20 -35.30 -18.48
C THR A 62 3.03 -36.56 -18.21
N ASP A 63 2.33 -37.69 -18.19
CA ASP A 63 2.83 -39.07 -18.09
C ASP A 63 3.78 -39.42 -19.24
#